data_AF-A0A5E4Q4D3-F1
#
_entry.id   AF-A0A5E4Q4D3-F1
#
_cell.length_a   1.000
_cell.length_b   1.000
_cell.length_c   1.000
_cell.angle_alpha   90.00
_cell.angle_beta   90.00
_cell.angle_gamma   90.00
#
_symmetry.space_group_name_H-M   'P 1'
#
loop_
_entity.id
_entity.type
_entity.pdbx_description
1 polymer ?
#
loop_
_entity_poly.entity_id
_entity_poly.type
_entity_poly.pdbx_seq_one_letter_code
_entity_poly.pdbx_strand_id
1 'polypeptide(L)' 'MIRRPLTEIKLKLEDLQEYEEFRRGQTNNLSAAPEMQEETPKTSGGAKSVEETQTRIGYAPKKKPFVRSS' A
#
# COMPACT_ATOMS: atom_id res chain seq x y z
N MET A 1 -23.24 -30.37 -29.78
CA MET A 1 -21.89 -30.48 -29.16
C MET A 1 -21.98 -30.07 -27.72
N ILE A 2 -21.47 -30.89 -26.80
CA ILE A 2 -21.45 -30.59 -25.36
C ILE A 2 -20.16 -29.82 -25.05
N ARG A 3 -20.28 -28.73 -24.27
CA ARG A 3 -19.11 -27.94 -23.86
C ARG A 3 -18.44 -28.59 -22.67
N ARG A 4 -17.10 -28.59 -22.65
CA ARG A 4 -16.31 -29.04 -21.51
C ARG A 4 -16.48 -28.07 -20.32
N PRO A 5 -16.35 -28.55 -19.08
CA PRO A 5 -16.36 -27.70 -17.90
C PRO A 5 -15.16 -26.73 -17.89
N LEU A 6 -15.32 -25.63 -17.15
CA LEU A 6 -14.26 -24.65 -16.94
C LEU A 6 -13.17 -25.24 -16.02
N THR A 7 -11.92 -24.88 -16.30
CA THR A 7 -10.78 -25.31 -15.49
C THR A 7 -10.69 -24.47 -14.22
N GLU A 8 -10.56 -25.13 -13.06
CA GLU A 8 -10.31 -24.49 -11.77
C GLU A 8 -8.80 -24.33 -11.55
N ILE A 9 -8.35 -23.14 -11.17
CA ILE A 9 -6.96 -22.89 -10.76
C ILE A 9 -6.88 -23.11 -9.26
N LYS A 10 -5.96 -23.99 -8.83
CA LYS A 10 -5.71 -24.29 -7.42
C LYS A 10 -4.31 -23.87 -7.05
N LEU A 11 -4.18 -23.17 -5.93
CA LEU A 11 -2.90 -22.90 -5.30
C LEU A 11 -2.40 -24.19 -4.65
N LYS A 12 -1.16 -24.54 -4.94
CA LYS A 12 -0.52 -25.74 -4.41
C LYS A 12 0.60 -25.39 -3.46
N LEU A 13 1.13 -26.40 -2.77
CA LEU A 13 2.24 -26.20 -1.85
C LEU A 13 3.54 -25.89 -2.58
N GLU A 14 3.69 -26.33 -3.84
CA GLU A 14 4.84 -26.00 -4.67
C GLU A 14 4.94 -24.49 -4.96
N ASP A 15 3.80 -23.79 -5.00
CA ASP A 15 3.76 -22.34 -5.19
C ASP A 15 4.40 -21.57 -4.00
N LEU A 16 4.41 -22.18 -2.80
CA LEU A 16 5.11 -21.61 -1.63
C LEU A 16 6.63 -21.69 -1.79
N GLN A 17 7.14 -22.73 -2.45
CA GLN A 17 8.57 -22.86 -2.72
C GLN A 17 9.02 -21.78 -3.71
N GLU A 18 8.23 -21.51 -4.76
CA GLU A 18 8.48 -20.43 -5.71
C GLU A 18 8.54 -19.06 -5.00
N TYR A 19 7.62 -18.81 -4.05
CA TYR A 19 7.65 -17.61 -3.24
C TYR A 19 8.93 -17.48 -2.40
N GLU A 20 9.35 -18.56 -1.75
CA GLU A 20 10.58 -18.58 -0.95
C GLU A 20 11.84 -18.36 -1.80
N GLU A 21 11.88 -18.93 -3.01
CA GLU A 21 12.95 -18.70 -3.98
C GLU A 21 12.99 -17.26 -4.46
N PHE A 22 11.82 -16.68 -4.77
CA PHE A 22 11.69 -15.26 -5.11
C PHE A 22 12.18 -14.35 -3.98
N ARG A 23 11.72 -14.59 -2.74
CA ARG A 23 12.11 -13.83 -1.55
C ARG A 23 13.63 -13.88 -1.32
N ARG A 24 14.24 -15.05 -1.43
CA ARG A 24 15.70 -15.23 -1.31
C ARG A 24 16.46 -14.57 -2.46
N GLY A 25 15.92 -14.60 -3.67
CA GLY A 25 16.48 -13.92 -4.83
C GLY A 25 16.49 -12.40 -4.68
N GLN A 26 15.46 -11.83 -4.04
CA GLN A 26 15.42 -10.41 -3.71
C GLN A 26 16.48 -10.04 -2.66
N THR A 27 16.64 -10.81 -1.57
CA THR A 27 17.64 -10.48 -0.54
C THR A 27 19.08 -10.49 -1.05
N ASN A 28 19.41 -11.31 -2.05
CA ASN A 28 20.77 -11.40 -2.60
C ASN A 28 21.08 -10.30 -3.63
N ASN A 29 20.07 -9.72 -4.26
CA ASN A 29 20.23 -8.62 -5.23
C ASN A 29 19.97 -7.23 -4.62
N LEU A 30 19.56 -7.16 -3.35
CA LEU A 30 19.23 -5.92 -2.62
C LEU A 30 20.25 -5.56 -1.52
N SER A 31 21.54 -5.85 -1.71
CA SER A 31 22.60 -5.17 -0.95
C SER A 31 22.60 -3.63 -1.14
N ALA A 32 21.66 -3.09 -1.93
CA ALA A 32 21.34 -1.67 -2.04
C ALA A 32 19.83 -1.42 -2.22
N ALA A 33 18.97 -1.73 -1.25
CA ALA A 33 17.71 -0.99 -1.07
C ALA A 33 17.19 -1.14 0.36
N PRO A 34 16.64 -0.07 0.96
CA PRO A 34 16.29 -0.05 2.37
C PRO A 34 15.15 -1.04 2.65
N GLU A 35 15.11 -1.50 3.89
CA GLU A 35 13.95 -2.11 4.53
C GLU A 35 12.65 -1.56 3.92
N MET A 36 11.67 -2.43 3.66
CA MET A 36 10.32 -1.98 3.34
C MET A 36 9.82 -1.12 4.51
N GLN A 37 10.12 0.18 4.46
CA GLN A 37 9.34 1.19 5.13
C GLN A 37 7.95 0.97 4.58
N GLU A 38 7.02 0.59 5.44
CA GLU A 38 5.63 0.99 5.30
C GLU A 38 5.64 2.53 5.25
N GLU A 39 6.04 3.10 4.11
CA GLU A 39 5.89 4.51 3.85
C GLU A 39 4.38 4.72 3.78
N THR A 40 3.79 5.13 4.90
CA THR A 40 2.54 5.85 4.87
C THR A 40 2.72 6.92 3.79
N PRO A 41 1.88 6.97 2.75
CA PRO A 41 2.13 7.85 1.61
C PRO A 41 2.34 9.25 2.16
N LYS A 42 3.56 9.77 1.98
CA LYS A 42 3.91 11.13 2.37
C LYS A 42 2.88 12.02 1.69
N THR A 43 2.16 12.83 2.46
CA THR A 43 1.18 13.78 1.93
C THR A 43 1.95 14.81 1.10
N SER A 44 2.21 14.50 -0.17
CA SER A 44 2.95 15.34 -1.11
C SER A 44 2.11 16.51 -1.63
N GLY A 45 0.85 16.61 -1.21
CA GLY A 45 0.03 17.80 -1.38
C GLY A 45 0.40 18.84 -0.34
N GLY A 46 0.95 19.97 -0.81
CA GLY A 46 1.09 21.16 0.03
C GLY A 46 -0.24 21.53 0.72
N ALA A 47 -0.15 22.26 1.83
CA ALA A 47 -1.32 22.65 2.61
C ALA A 47 -2.29 23.48 1.76
N LYS A 48 -3.41 22.87 1.37
CA LYS A 48 -4.52 23.54 0.69
C LYS A 48 -5.27 24.41 1.67
N SER A 49 -5.88 25.49 1.19
CA SER A 49 -6.71 26.33 2.05
C SER A 49 -7.95 25.58 2.52
N VAL A 50 -8.52 26.06 3.63
CA VAL A 50 -9.75 25.48 4.21
C VAL A 50 -10.91 25.63 3.22
N GLU A 51 -10.98 26.76 2.52
CA GLU A 51 -12.01 27.08 1.53
C GLU A 51 -11.93 26.15 0.31
N GLU A 52 -10.72 25.91 -0.22
CA GLU A 52 -10.52 24.97 -1.34
C GLU A 52 -10.95 23.56 -0.94
N THR A 53 -10.56 23.13 0.26
CA THR A 53 -10.88 21.79 0.78
C THR A 53 -12.38 21.60 0.98
N GLN A 54 -13.05 22.58 1.59
CA GLN A 54 -14.50 22.54 1.79
C GLN A 54 -15.25 22.53 0.45
N THR A 55 -14.80 23.29 -0.54
CA THR A 55 -15.41 23.32 -1.87
C THR A 55 -15.22 22.01 -2.63
N ARG A 56 -14.05 21.37 -2.50
CA ARG A 56 -13.69 20.18 -3.26
C ARG A 56 -14.26 18.88 -2.71
N ILE A 57 -14.27 18.70 -1.39
CA ILE A 57 -14.66 17.45 -0.74
C ILE A 57 -15.82 17.61 0.25
N GLY A 58 -16.39 18.80 0.39
CA GLY A 58 -17.54 19.07 1.27
C GLY A 58 -17.23 18.99 2.78
N TYR A 59 -15.97 18.75 3.15
CA TYR A 59 -15.54 18.56 4.52
C TYR A 59 -14.16 19.17 4.77
N ALA A 60 -14.08 20.10 5.71
CA ALA A 60 -12.83 20.63 6.25
C ALA A 60 -12.69 20.26 7.74
N PRO A 61 -11.66 19.48 8.12
CA PRO A 61 -11.43 19.14 9.53
C PRO A 61 -11.19 20.40 10.37
N LYS A 62 -11.86 20.50 11.52
CA LYS A 62 -11.57 21.55 12.51
C LYS A 62 -10.19 21.31 13.10
N LYS A 63 -9.29 22.30 13.03
CA LYS A 63 -7.98 22.23 13.69
C LYS A 63 -8.21 22.04 15.19
N LYS A 64 -7.74 20.92 15.75
CA LYS A 64 -7.74 20.73 17.20
C LYS A 64 -6.71 21.72 17.81
N PRO A 65 -7.05 22.43 18.90
CA PRO A 65 -6.05 23.21 19.61
C PRO A 65 -4.99 22.25 20.14
N PHE A 66 -3.75 22.42 19.67
CA PHE A 66 -2.60 21.71 20.20
C PHE A 66 -2.29 22.30 21.58
N VAL A 67 -2.87 21.73 22.63
CA VAL A 67 -2.53 22.07 24.01
C VAL A 67 -1.26 21.30 24.35
N ARG A 68 -0.12 21.99 24.28
CA ARG A 68 1.14 21.50 24.84
C ARG A 68 0.99 21.57 26.36
N SER A 69 0.69 20.44 27.00
CA SER A 69 0.83 20.32 28.45
C SER A 69 2.32 20.39 28.78
N SER A 70 2.74 21.50 29.40
CA SER A 70 4.05 21.70 30.01
C SER A 70 4.16 20.95 31.33
#